data_AF-A0A4Q9KXG7-F1
#
_entry.id   AF-A0A4Q9KXG7-F1
#
_cell.length_a   1.000
_cell.length_b   1.000
_cell.length_c   1.000
_cell.angle_alpha   90.00
_cell.angle_beta   90.00
_cell.angle_gamma   90.00
#
_symmetry.space_group_name_H-M   'P 1'
#
loop_
_entity.id
_entity.type
_entity.pdbx_description
1 polymer ?
#
loop_
_entity_poly.entity_id
_entity_poly.type
_entity_poly.pdbx_seq_one_letter_code
_entity_poly.pdbx_strand_id
1 'polypeptide(L)'
;CQRQGILTPIVVMDNARIHHYRGLNDDEEIASYRIKYLTPYSPFLNPIENVFSVWKNRVIRGGARTESQLRILICEKFNEITGEHCSSLYHKMLRYLQMAEVRQVILE
;
A
#
# COMPACT_ATOMS: atom_id res chain seq x y z
N CYS A 1 11.26 9.19 -6.51
CA CYS A 1 10.82 10.22 -5.54
C CYS A 1 11.40 11.63 -5.77
N GLN A 2 12.69 11.76 -6.10
CA GLN A 2 13.34 13.06 -6.29
C GLN A 2 12.70 13.93 -7.39
N ARG A 3 12.30 13.32 -8.52
CA ARG A 3 11.56 14.01 -9.60
C ARG A 3 10.22 14.61 -9.16
N GLN A 4 9.65 14.12 -8.06
CA GLN A 4 8.40 14.61 -7.46
C GLN A 4 8.69 15.55 -6.27
N GLY A 5 9.94 16.00 -6.06
CA GLY A 5 10.34 16.89 -4.97
C GLY A 5 10.41 16.24 -3.57
N ILE A 6 10.31 14.91 -3.48
CA ILE A 6 10.39 14.19 -2.20
C ILE A 6 11.87 13.93 -1.88
N LEU A 7 12.39 14.68 -0.90
CA LEU A 7 13.81 14.66 -0.51
C LEU A 7 14.19 13.48 0.37
N THR A 8 13.30 13.07 1.28
CA THR A 8 13.54 11.98 2.25
C THR A 8 12.44 10.92 2.19
N PRO A 9 12.31 10.22 1.05
CA PRO A 9 11.30 9.17 0.88
C PRO A 9 11.44 8.05 1.91
N ILE A 10 10.33 7.70 2.55
CA ILE A 10 10.19 6.52 3.40
C ILE A 10 9.31 5.52 2.67
N VAL A 11 9.84 4.31 2.50
CA VAL A 11 9.11 3.18 1.92
C VAL A 11 8.67 2.28 3.05
N VAL A 12 7.37 2.12 3.23
CA VAL A 12 6.80 1.18 4.22
C VAL A 12 6.44 -0.10 3.49
N MET A 13 7.02 -1.22 3.92
CA MET A 13 6.77 -2.55 3.37
C MET A 13 6.14 -3.45 4.44
N ASP A 14 5.33 -4.43 4.01
CA ASP A 14 4.94 -5.50 4.91
C ASP A 14 6.17 -6.36 5.28
N ASN A 15 6.01 -7.27 6.24
CA ASN A 15 7.12 -8.08 6.75
C ASN A 15 7.31 -9.41 5.98
N ALA A 16 6.87 -9.50 4.72
CA ALA A 16 7.05 -10.71 3.94
C ALA A 16 8.54 -11.00 3.69
N ARG A 17 8.95 -12.27 3.79
CA ARG A 17 10.35 -12.69 3.62
C ARG A 17 10.97 -12.24 2.30
N ILE A 18 10.15 -12.13 1.25
CA ILE A 18 10.57 -11.67 -0.08
C ILE A 18 11.04 -10.20 -0.08
N HIS A 19 10.62 -9.38 0.89
CA HIS A 19 11.04 -7.99 1.02
C HIS A 19 12.36 -7.82 1.76
N HIS A 20 12.90 -8.88 2.37
CA HIS A 20 14.20 -8.87 3.05
C HIS A 20 15.35 -9.37 2.17
N TYR A 21 15.21 -9.25 0.85
CA TYR A 21 16.24 -9.65 -0.09
C TYR A 21 17.53 -8.85 0.15
N ARG A 22 18.66 -9.54 0.34
CA ARG A 22 19.92 -8.92 0.75
C ARG A 22 20.51 -7.98 -0.30
N GLY A 23 20.21 -8.18 -1.59
CA GLY A 23 20.70 -7.33 -2.67
C GLY A 23 19.92 -6.03 -2.85
N LEU A 24 18.94 -5.70 -1.98
CA LEU A 24 18.26 -4.41 -2.03
C LEU A 24 19.22 -3.23 -1.83
N ASN A 25 20.30 -3.42 -1.07
CA ASN A 25 21.29 -2.36 -0.84
C ASN A 25 22.31 -2.21 -1.98
N ASP A 26 22.35 -3.16 -2.91
CA ASP A 26 23.26 -3.11 -4.06
C ASP A 26 22.70 -2.21 -5.18
N ASP A 27 21.43 -1.83 -5.09
CA ASP A 27 20.76 -0.88 -5.97
C ASP A 27 20.85 0.54 -5.38
N GLU A 28 21.55 1.45 -6.07
CA GLU A 28 21.77 2.82 -5.62
C GLU A 28 20.48 3.61 -5.42
N GLU A 29 19.45 3.36 -6.22
CA GLU A 29 18.16 4.03 -6.06
C GLU A 29 17.47 3.54 -4.79
N ILE A 30 17.45 2.22 -4.57
CA ILE A 30 16.84 1.62 -3.39
C ILE A 30 17.58 2.03 -2.12
N ALA A 31 18.92 2.08 -2.16
CA ALA A 31 19.74 2.55 -1.06
C ALA A 31 19.46 4.00 -0.66
N SER A 32 18.92 4.82 -1.58
CA SER A 32 18.49 6.20 -1.29
C SER A 32 17.16 6.28 -0.51
N TYR A 33 16.38 5.20 -0.48
CA TYR A 33 15.10 5.12 0.24
C TYR A 33 15.29 4.68 1.70
N ARG A 34 14.55 5.31 2.61
CA ARG A 34 14.46 4.83 4.00
C ARG A 34 13.39 3.75 4.08
N ILE A 35 13.79 2.49 4.03
CA ILE A 35 12.85 1.37 4.11
C ILE A 35 12.48 1.10 5.58
N LYS A 36 11.18 0.90 5.83
CA LYS A 36 10.61 0.49 7.12
C LYS A 36 9.73 -0.72 6.90
N TYR A 37 9.87 -1.72 7.76
CA TYR A 37 9.03 -2.90 7.75
C TYR A 37 7.99 -2.81 8.85
N LEU A 38 6.77 -3.22 8.54
CA LEU A 38 5.71 -3.36 9.54
C LEU A 38 5.99 -4.53 10.48
N THR A 39 5.37 -4.51 11.66
CA THR A 39 5.37 -5.68 12.54
C THR A 39 4.57 -6.82 11.92
N PRO A 40 4.89 -8.09 12.25
CA PRO A 40 4.11 -9.24 11.79
C PRO A 40 2.60 -9.08 12.10
N TYR A 41 1.75 -9.54 11.18
CA TYR A 41 0.29 -9.59 11.33
C TYR A 41 -0.40 -8.24 11.58
N SER A 42 0.18 -7.14 11.09
CA SER A 42 -0.40 -5.78 11.19
C SER A 42 -0.84 -5.19 9.83
N PRO A 43 -1.68 -5.88 9.04
CA PRO A 43 -2.08 -5.40 7.71
C PRO A 43 -2.85 -4.07 7.78
N PHE A 44 -3.59 -3.79 8.86
CA PHE A 44 -4.23 -2.49 9.11
C PHE A 44 -3.26 -1.30 9.10
N LEU A 45 -1.98 -1.52 9.38
CA LEU A 45 -0.94 -0.50 9.32
C LEU A 45 -0.32 -0.34 7.92
N ASN A 46 -0.68 -1.20 6.96
CA ASN A 46 -0.21 -1.13 5.60
C ASN A 46 -1.15 -0.26 4.75
N PRO A 47 -0.76 0.97 4.35
CA PRO A 47 -1.66 1.88 3.66
C PRO A 47 -2.21 1.34 2.33
N ILE A 48 -1.45 0.47 1.66
CA ILE A 48 -1.86 -0.11 0.37
C ILE A 48 -3.06 -1.05 0.51
N GLU A 49 -3.28 -1.66 1.68
CA GLU A 49 -4.41 -2.58 1.90
C GLU A 49 -5.76 -1.86 1.77
N ASN A 50 -5.83 -0.62 2.27
CA ASN A 50 -7.00 0.24 2.09
C ASN A 50 -7.23 0.56 0.59
N VAL A 51 -6.16 0.81 -0.17
CA VAL A 51 -6.22 1.06 -1.62
C VAL A 51 -6.69 -0.20 -2.36
N PHE A 52 -6.13 -1.36 -2.05
CA PHE A 52 -6.52 -2.63 -2.64
C PHE A 52 -7.96 -3.01 -2.33
N SER A 53 -8.46 -2.73 -1.12
CA SER A 53 -9.87 -2.94 -0.79
C SER A 53 -10.80 -2.13 -1.71
N VAL A 54 -10.52 -0.84 -1.89
CA VAL A 54 -11.30 0.03 -2.80
C VAL A 54 -11.17 -0.44 -4.25
N TRP A 55 -9.94 -0.70 -4.70
CA TRP A 55 -9.67 -1.09 -6.07
C TRP A 55 -10.33 -2.43 -6.45
N LYS A 56 -10.16 -3.47 -5.63
CA LYS A 56 -10.81 -4.78 -5.82
C LYS A 56 -12.32 -4.64 -5.91
N ASN A 57 -12.93 -3.85 -5.02
CA ASN A 57 -14.38 -3.62 -5.04
C ASN A 57 -14.84 -2.97 -6.36
N ARG A 58 -14.08 -2.01 -6.90
CA ARG A 58 -14.37 -1.40 -8.21
C ARG A 58 -14.24 -2.40 -9.36
N VAL A 59 -13.20 -3.24 -9.34
CA VAL A 59 -12.99 -4.30 -10.34
C VAL A 59 -14.13 -5.34 -10.30
N ILE A 60 -14.50 -5.81 -9.10
CA ILE A 60 -15.61 -6.77 -8.90
C ILE A 60 -16.92 -6.21 -9.45
N ARG A 61 -17.23 -4.94 -9.17
CA ARG A 61 -18.44 -4.26 -9.68
C ARG A 61 -18.45 -4.10 -11.20
N GLY A 62 -17.28 -4.12 -11.84
CA GLY A 62 -17.18 -4.11 -13.31
C GLY A 62 -17.59 -5.43 -13.98
N GLY A 63 -17.74 -6.52 -13.22
CA GLY A 63 -18.43 -7.73 -13.69
C GLY A 63 -17.75 -8.52 -14.79
N ALA A 64 -16.40 -8.52 -14.88
CA ALA A 64 -15.66 -9.31 -15.86
C ALA A 64 -16.03 -10.81 -15.81
N ARG A 65 -16.18 -11.40 -17.01
CA ARG A 65 -16.46 -12.84 -17.20
C ARG A 65 -15.33 -13.59 -17.92
N THR A 66 -14.30 -12.87 -18.35
CA THR A 66 -13.11 -13.42 -19.00
C THR A 66 -11.85 -12.80 -18.40
N GLU A 67 -10.73 -13.49 -18.57
CA GLU A 67 -9.43 -12.99 -18.12
C GLU A 67 -9.06 -11.66 -18.79
N SER A 68 -9.29 -11.52 -20.09
CA SER A 68 -9.00 -10.29 -20.83
C SER A 68 -9.80 -9.10 -20.31
N GLN A 69 -11.11 -9.29 -20.03
CA GLN A 69 -11.94 -8.26 -19.41
C GLN A 69 -11.45 -7.91 -18.02
N LEU A 70 -11.05 -8.90 -17.22
CA LEU A 70 -10.51 -8.68 -15.88
C LEU A 70 -9.24 -7.83 -15.93
N ARG A 71 -8.30 -8.13 -16.84
CA ARG A 71 -7.06 -7.36 -17.03
C ARG A 71 -7.34 -5.89 -17.41
N ILE A 72 -8.31 -5.66 -18.30
CA ILE A 72 -8.73 -4.30 -18.68
C ILE A 72 -9.30 -3.55 -17.47
N LEU A 73 -10.24 -4.16 -16.75
CA LEU A 73 -10.86 -3.54 -15.57
C LEU A 73 -9.84 -3.25 -14.46
N ILE A 74 -8.87 -4.13 -14.23
CA ILE A 74 -7.79 -3.90 -13.26
C ILE A 74 -7.10 -2.57 -13.58
N CYS A 75 -6.65 -2.37 -14.82
CA CYS A 75 -5.98 -1.15 -15.25
C CYS A 75 -6.91 0.08 -15.19
N GLU A 76 -8.11 -0.01 -15.76
CA GLU A 76 -9.07 1.10 -15.80
C GLU A 76 -9.46 1.57 -14.40
N LYS A 77 -9.81 0.64 -13.51
CA LYS A 77 -10.24 0.96 -12.14
C LYS A 77 -9.09 1.43 -11.26
N PHE A 78 -7.85 1.11 -11.59
CA PHE A 78 -6.68 1.67 -10.92
C PHE A 78 -6.51 3.15 -11.26
N ASN A 79 -6.68 3.52 -12.54
CA ASN A 79 -6.56 4.91 -13.00
C ASN A 79 -7.64 5.84 -12.42
N GLU A 80 -8.74 5.29 -11.92
CA GLU A 80 -9.78 6.05 -11.20
C GLU A 80 -9.39 6.38 -9.73
N ILE A 81 -8.24 5.88 -9.24
CA ILE A 81 -7.76 6.17 -7.89
C ILE A 81 -6.98 7.48 -7.91
N THR A 82 -7.55 8.53 -7.33
CA THR A 82 -6.96 9.87 -7.24
C THR A 82 -6.08 10.03 -6.00
N GLY A 83 -5.27 11.08 -5.98
CA GLY A 83 -4.48 11.46 -4.79
C GLY A 83 -5.35 11.74 -3.56
N GLU A 84 -6.57 12.24 -3.74
CA GLU A 84 -7.53 12.45 -2.64
C GLU A 84 -7.98 11.13 -2.02
N HIS A 85 -8.28 10.11 -2.84
CA HIS A 85 -8.53 8.76 -2.32
C HIS A 85 -7.34 8.25 -1.50
N CYS A 86 -6.11 8.38 -2.03
CA CYS A 86 -4.90 7.95 -1.33
C CYS A 86 -4.73 8.67 0.02
N SER A 87 -4.95 9.99 0.06
CA SER A 87 -4.89 10.77 1.30
C SER A 87 -5.91 10.28 2.32
N SER A 88 -7.18 10.11 1.92
CA SER A 88 -8.24 9.63 2.82
C SER A 88 -7.94 8.23 3.38
N LEU A 89 -7.47 7.32 2.53
CA LEU A 89 -7.12 5.94 2.91
C LEU A 89 -5.89 5.90 3.83
N TYR A 90 -4.92 6.79 3.63
CA TYR A 90 -3.79 6.95 4.55
C TYR A 90 -4.24 7.48 5.91
N HIS A 91 -5.11 8.49 5.95
CA HIS A 91 -5.68 9.00 7.20
C HIS A 91 -6.49 7.93 7.96
N LYS A 92 -7.17 7.03 7.24
CA LYS A 92 -7.81 5.87 7.86
C LYS A 92 -6.79 4.97 8.54
N MET A 93 -5.66 4.67 7.89
CA MET A 93 -4.57 3.89 8.49
C MET A 93 -4.04 4.54 9.78
N LEU A 94 -3.86 5.87 9.79
CA LEU A 94 -3.35 6.59 10.97
C LEU A 94 -4.18 6.37 12.24
N ARG A 95 -5.48 6.11 12.13
CA ARG A 95 -6.33 5.78 13.30
C ARG A 95 -5.88 4.49 13.98
N TYR A 96 -5.45 3.50 13.19
CA TYR A 96 -4.96 2.24 13.75
C TYR A 96 -3.60 2.40 14.45
N LEU A 97 -2.76 3.36 14.05
CA LEU A 97 -1.53 3.67 14.79
C LEU A 97 -1.84 4.16 16.21
N GLN A 98 -2.84 5.03 16.36
CA GLN A 98 -3.28 5.52 17.67
C GLN A 98 -3.81 4.37 18.54
N MET A 99 -4.61 3.47 17.95
CA MET A 99 -5.11 2.28 18.65
C MET A 99 -3.98 1.33 19.06
N ALA A 100 -3.00 1.12 18.19
CA ALA A 100 -1.84 0.27 18.46
C ALA A 100 -0.96 0.85 19.58
N GLU A 101 -0.79 2.17 19.62
CA GLU A 101 -0.03 2.87 20.68
C GLU A 101 -0.61 2.60 22.07
N VAL A 102 -1.95 2.61 22.20
CA VAL A 102 -2.64 2.33 23.47
C VAL A 102 -2.94 0.84 23.69
N ARG A 103 -2.39 -0.06 22.84
CA ARG A 103 -2.62 -1.51 22.88
C ARG A 103 -4.09 -1.91 22.84
N GLN A 104 -4.91 -1.11 22.15
CA GLN A 104 -6.30 -1.47 21.92
C GLN A 104 -6.37 -2.65 20.96
N VAL A 105 -7.32 -3.55 21.20
CA VAL A 105 -7.60 -4.67 20.28
C VAL A 105 -8.18 -4.08 18.98
N ILE A 106 -7.52 -4.38 17.86
CA ILE A 106 -7.97 -4.00 16.53
C ILE A 106 -8.68 -5.22 15.93
N LEU A 107 -9.98 -5.08 15.70
CA LEU A 107 -10.80 -6.06 14.98
C LEU A 107 -10.95 -5.54 13.55
N GLU A 108 -10.39 -6.26 12.58
CA GLU A 108 -10.56 -6.01 11.14
C GLU A 108 -11.77 -6.76 10.56
#